data_AF-A0A1J0U0A7-F1
#
_entry.id   AF-A0A1J0U0A7-F1
#
_cell.length_a   1.000
_cell.length_b   1.000
_cell.length_c   1.000
_cell.angle_alpha   90.00
_cell.angle_beta   90.00
_cell.angle_gamma   90.00
#
_symmetry.space_group_name_H-M   'P 1'
#
loop_
_entity.id
_entity.type
_entity.pdbx_description
1 polymer ?
#
loop_
_entity_poly.entity_id
_entity_poly.type
_entity_poly.pdbx_seq_one_letter_code
_entity_poly.pdbx_strand_id
1 'polypeptide(L)'
;MKKEDEVSKWQAPGNGNIFDSLLSEKDCSKAYMTYRTIWVLKFFYEKEQVEDNKELENKLYEYLKSNFKNFEDNKSVKSHFYKPALFYGLLTKKVVENKKFLELSIDGKIFLNNYNNNKFEEAINHFIICMLRTSYPNSATKEVKDIFLFPFRIMFYLLLKRNFLTKNEVEFYLPYIKKPIDVIQFDDFIKRDDLSFKKYDKFNTWVIKSLVKTEIINLENNRYSINNNVKKFLEDTLSDSIESFFFDDLKDESYLEKKYNIKSTKVKRNKKIVDQILSKSGNKCFFDKKHYSFTSPKMDNYLEAHHIVPVSMKDSFSQDLDVEENMIAICPNCHKSFHYSINDNKIKIIDEVWKKKTSLSKLKITKNEILQIYINNLYLKSRSKISK
;
A
#
# COMPACT_ATOMS: atom_id res chain seq x y z
N MET A 1 -3.13 -32.70 -22.24
CA MET A 1 -4.27 -31.78 -22.04
C MET A 1 -3.81 -30.63 -21.18
N LYS A 2 -3.89 -29.40 -21.68
CA LYS A 2 -3.16 -28.22 -21.20
C LYS A 2 -3.73 -27.67 -19.90
N LYS A 3 -2.84 -27.09 -19.08
CA LYS A 3 -3.03 -26.26 -17.87
C LYS A 3 -3.82 -24.95 -18.10
N GLU A 4 -4.76 -24.90 -19.03
CA GLU A 4 -5.49 -23.68 -19.39
C GLU A 4 -6.64 -23.37 -18.40
N ASP A 5 -7.16 -24.37 -17.68
CA ASP A 5 -8.32 -24.18 -16.78
C ASP A 5 -8.00 -23.68 -15.36
N GLU A 6 -6.74 -23.70 -14.91
CA GLU A 6 -6.42 -23.35 -13.50
C GLU A 6 -6.28 -21.84 -13.24
N VAL A 7 -6.14 -21.02 -14.29
CA VAL A 7 -5.62 -19.64 -14.17
C VAL A 7 -6.70 -18.56 -14.20
N SER A 8 -7.90 -18.85 -14.70
CA SER A 8 -8.95 -17.83 -14.87
C SER A 8 -9.82 -17.66 -13.61
N LYS A 9 -9.18 -17.36 -12.47
CA LYS A 9 -9.81 -16.96 -11.19
C LYS A 9 -8.81 -16.24 -10.28
N TRP A 10 -9.29 -15.55 -9.24
CA TRP A 10 -8.44 -14.90 -8.24
C TRP A 10 -7.49 -15.93 -7.61
N GLN A 11 -6.24 -15.55 -7.37
CA GLN A 11 -5.22 -16.44 -6.79
C GLN A 11 -4.73 -15.96 -5.43
N ALA A 12 -4.56 -16.89 -4.49
CA ALA A 12 -3.87 -16.63 -3.23
C ALA A 12 -2.35 -16.50 -3.44
N PRO A 13 -1.61 -15.79 -2.58
CA PRO A 13 -0.16 -15.61 -2.72
C PRO A 13 0.65 -16.82 -2.23
N GLY A 14 0.37 -18.00 -2.80
CA GLY A 14 0.96 -19.28 -2.43
C GLY A 14 0.20 -20.01 -1.32
N ASN A 15 0.91 -20.86 -0.58
CA ASN A 15 0.33 -21.73 0.45
C ASN A 15 0.65 -21.22 1.87
N GLY A 16 0.23 -20.00 2.20
CA GLY A 16 0.44 -19.45 3.53
C GLY A 16 -0.41 -18.22 3.81
N ASN A 17 -1.03 -18.19 4.99
CA ASN A 17 -1.65 -16.98 5.54
C ASN A 17 -0.61 -15.89 5.78
N ILE A 18 -1.00 -14.63 5.65
CA ILE A 18 -0.14 -13.54 6.13
C ILE A 18 -0.24 -13.40 7.66
N PHE A 19 -1.44 -13.52 8.23
CA PHE A 19 -1.70 -13.44 9.66
C PHE A 19 -2.66 -14.57 10.09
N ASP A 20 -2.44 -15.17 11.25
CA ASP A 20 -3.27 -16.25 11.82
C ASP A 20 -3.87 -15.90 13.19
N SER A 21 -3.69 -14.66 13.63
CA SER A 21 -4.16 -14.11 14.91
C SER A 21 -4.46 -12.62 14.80
N LEU A 22 -4.99 -12.05 15.89
CA LEU A 22 -4.91 -10.62 16.13
C LEU A 22 -3.45 -10.18 16.17
N LEU A 23 -3.16 -8.95 15.72
CA LEU A 23 -1.80 -8.38 15.79
C LEU A 23 -1.34 -8.15 17.23
N SER A 24 -2.27 -8.02 18.17
CA SER A 24 -2.00 -7.86 19.59
C SER A 24 -1.74 -9.18 20.33
N GLU A 25 -1.87 -10.34 19.67
CA GLU A 25 -1.65 -11.64 20.29
C GLU A 25 -0.17 -11.80 20.68
N LYS A 26 0.07 -12.09 21.96
CA LYS A 26 1.41 -12.24 22.54
C LYS A 26 1.84 -13.70 22.65
N ASP A 27 0.87 -14.62 22.62
CA ASP A 27 1.13 -16.04 22.62
C ASP A 27 1.56 -16.50 21.23
N CYS A 28 2.86 -16.64 21.06
CA CYS A 28 3.47 -17.10 19.83
C CYS A 28 2.92 -18.45 19.34
N SER A 29 2.44 -19.33 20.23
CA SER A 29 1.86 -20.63 19.83
C SER A 29 0.52 -20.47 19.10
N LYS A 30 -0.16 -19.33 19.29
CA LYS A 30 -1.45 -19.00 18.67
C LYS A 30 -1.33 -18.02 17.49
N ALA A 31 -0.13 -17.50 17.24
CA ALA A 31 0.13 -16.41 16.30
C ALA A 31 1.35 -16.67 15.40
N TYR A 32 1.65 -17.95 15.12
CA TYR A 32 2.89 -18.34 14.45
C TYR A 32 3.10 -17.62 13.11
N MET A 33 2.07 -17.59 12.26
CA MET A 33 2.15 -16.94 10.95
C MET A 33 2.26 -15.42 11.09
N THR A 34 1.55 -14.84 12.06
CA THR A 34 1.67 -13.42 12.39
C THR A 34 3.10 -13.05 12.77
N TYR A 35 3.71 -13.76 13.74
CA TYR A 35 5.10 -13.52 14.14
C TYR A 35 6.09 -13.73 12.99
N ARG A 36 5.89 -14.78 12.18
CA ARG A 36 6.74 -15.04 11.01
C ARG A 36 6.68 -13.87 10.03
N THR A 37 5.50 -13.35 9.73
CA THR A 37 5.33 -12.18 8.84
C THR A 37 6.04 -10.96 9.41
N ILE A 38 5.89 -10.67 10.71
CA ILE A 38 6.58 -9.54 11.34
C ILE A 38 8.11 -9.68 11.22
N TRP A 39 8.66 -10.86 11.48
CA TRP A 39 10.10 -11.09 11.34
C TRP A 39 10.58 -11.03 9.88
N VAL A 40 9.77 -11.46 8.92
CA VAL A 40 10.06 -11.26 7.49
C VAL A 40 10.13 -9.76 7.16
N LEU A 41 9.20 -8.94 7.65
CA LEU A 41 9.25 -7.49 7.43
C LEU A 41 10.47 -6.86 8.11
N LYS A 42 10.83 -7.29 9.32
CA LYS A 42 12.04 -6.83 10.03
C LYS A 42 13.33 -7.19 9.28
N PHE A 43 13.41 -8.38 8.69
CA PHE A 43 14.54 -8.76 7.84
C PHE A 43 14.75 -7.74 6.70
N PHE A 44 13.68 -7.40 5.97
CA PHE A 44 13.77 -6.42 4.89
C PHE A 44 13.93 -4.98 5.38
N TYR A 45 13.46 -4.66 6.60
CA TYR A 45 13.74 -3.38 7.24
C TYR A 45 15.24 -3.20 7.53
N GLU A 46 15.90 -4.23 8.05
CA GLU A 46 17.32 -4.18 8.43
C GLU A 46 18.28 -4.30 7.26
N LYS A 47 17.92 -5.06 6.22
CA LYS A 47 18.79 -5.32 5.06
C LYS A 47 18.59 -4.32 3.91
N GLU A 48 17.59 -3.43 4.02
CA GLU A 48 17.17 -2.38 3.06
C GLU A 48 16.83 -2.90 1.65
N GLN A 49 17.79 -3.50 0.94
CA GLN A 49 17.65 -4.01 -0.43
C GLN A 49 18.37 -5.37 -0.55
N VAL A 50 17.60 -6.44 -0.84
CA VAL A 50 18.17 -7.79 -0.98
C VAL A 50 17.90 -8.32 -2.38
N GLU A 51 18.93 -8.85 -3.04
CA GLU A 51 18.78 -9.43 -4.38
C GLU A 51 17.78 -10.60 -4.36
N ASP A 52 16.81 -10.59 -5.28
CA ASP A 52 15.75 -11.61 -5.44
C ASP A 52 16.35 -12.83 -6.16
N ASN A 53 17.24 -13.54 -5.47
CA ASN A 53 17.94 -14.73 -5.95
C ASN A 53 17.79 -15.92 -4.99
N LYS A 54 18.35 -17.08 -5.34
CA LYS A 54 18.23 -18.29 -4.50
C LYS A 54 18.88 -18.15 -3.11
N GLU A 55 19.85 -17.24 -2.94
CA GLU A 55 20.49 -17.02 -1.65
C GLU A 55 19.60 -16.30 -0.66
N LEU A 56 18.70 -15.42 -1.13
CA LEU A 56 17.76 -14.69 -0.28
C LEU A 56 16.97 -15.66 0.61
N GLU A 57 16.49 -16.76 0.05
CA GLU A 57 15.69 -17.74 0.78
C GLU A 57 16.47 -18.36 1.95
N ASN A 58 17.76 -18.64 1.77
CA ASN A 58 18.62 -19.15 2.84
C ASN A 58 18.93 -18.07 3.88
N LYS A 59 19.26 -16.85 3.44
CA LYS A 59 19.52 -15.71 4.34
C LYS A 59 18.31 -15.38 5.22
N LEU A 60 17.12 -15.38 4.63
CA LEU A 60 15.88 -15.16 5.35
C LEU A 60 15.59 -16.31 6.33
N TYR A 61 15.78 -17.56 5.91
CA TYR A 61 15.57 -18.72 6.77
C TYR A 61 16.48 -18.68 8.01
N GLU A 62 17.78 -18.44 7.84
CA GLU A 62 18.72 -18.34 8.97
C GLU A 62 18.37 -17.16 9.88
N TYR A 63 17.99 -16.01 9.31
CA TYR A 63 17.54 -14.87 10.10
C TYR A 63 16.30 -15.20 10.93
N LEU A 64 15.30 -15.88 10.35
CA LEU A 64 14.11 -16.32 11.08
C LEU A 64 14.50 -17.29 12.20
N LYS A 65 15.34 -18.30 11.92
CA LYS A 65 15.78 -19.27 12.92
C LYS A 65 16.52 -18.62 14.09
N SER A 66 17.34 -17.59 13.84
CA SER A 66 18.07 -16.89 14.90
C SER A 66 17.20 -15.95 15.74
N ASN A 67 16.15 -15.36 15.17
CA ASN A 67 15.40 -14.27 15.81
C ASN A 67 13.99 -14.68 16.27
N PHE A 68 13.38 -15.66 15.62
CA PHE A 68 12.05 -16.15 15.93
C PHE A 68 12.15 -17.41 16.80
N LYS A 69 12.05 -17.23 18.12
CA LYS A 69 12.31 -18.26 19.15
C LYS A 69 11.62 -19.61 18.90
N ASN A 70 10.41 -19.61 18.35
CA ASN A 70 9.61 -20.81 18.11
C ASN A 70 9.52 -21.16 16.61
N PHE A 71 10.49 -20.74 15.80
CA PHE A 71 10.49 -21.03 14.38
C PHE A 71 10.51 -22.54 14.13
N GLU A 72 9.49 -23.04 13.45
CA GLU A 72 9.36 -24.44 13.08
C GLU A 72 10.06 -24.69 11.75
N ASP A 73 10.97 -25.66 11.74
CA ASP A 73 11.65 -26.10 10.54
C ASP A 73 10.67 -26.87 9.65
N ASN A 74 10.08 -26.19 8.67
CA ASN A 74 9.17 -26.83 7.72
C ASN A 74 9.76 -26.85 6.31
N LYS A 75 9.45 -27.92 5.58
CA LYS A 75 9.86 -28.13 4.18
C LYS A 75 9.11 -27.23 3.18
N SER A 76 8.47 -26.15 3.64
CA SER A 76 7.75 -25.25 2.74
C SER A 76 8.72 -24.59 1.78
N VAL A 77 8.27 -24.34 0.55
CA VAL A 77 9.01 -23.50 -0.39
C VAL A 77 9.27 -22.15 0.26
N LYS A 78 10.54 -21.79 0.46
CA LYS A 78 10.95 -20.60 1.24
C LYS A 78 10.40 -19.30 0.66
N SER A 79 10.13 -19.23 -0.66
CA SER A 79 9.38 -18.12 -1.26
C SER A 79 8.00 -17.85 -0.64
N HIS A 80 7.34 -18.85 -0.04
CA HIS A 80 6.06 -18.66 0.66
C HIS A 80 6.19 -17.85 1.95
N PHE A 81 7.39 -17.59 2.46
CA PHE A 81 7.58 -16.79 3.67
C PHE A 81 7.30 -15.31 3.43
N TYR A 82 7.62 -14.79 2.23
CA TYR A 82 7.50 -13.38 1.90
C TYR A 82 6.49 -13.06 0.79
N LYS A 83 6.05 -14.06 0.01
CA LYS A 83 5.02 -13.87 -1.04
C LYS A 83 3.72 -13.23 -0.55
N PRO A 84 3.16 -13.58 0.63
CA PRO A 84 2.00 -12.88 1.16
C PRO A 84 2.27 -11.38 1.36
N ALA A 85 3.42 -11.02 1.93
CA ALA A 85 3.78 -9.61 2.12
C ALA A 85 3.94 -8.85 0.78
N LEU A 86 4.42 -9.52 -0.29
CA LEU A 86 4.43 -8.96 -1.65
C LEU A 86 3.02 -8.75 -2.22
N PHE A 87 2.11 -9.69 -1.96
CA PHE A 87 0.74 -9.64 -2.48
C PHE A 87 -0.07 -8.49 -1.90
N TYR A 88 0.11 -8.23 -0.60
CA TYR A 88 -0.47 -7.09 0.07
C TYR A 88 0.40 -5.83 -0.05
N GLY A 89 1.44 -5.81 -0.90
CA GLY A 89 2.25 -4.60 -1.14
C GLY A 89 3.09 -4.11 0.04
N LEU A 90 3.26 -4.91 1.11
CA LEU A 90 4.17 -4.60 2.22
C LEU A 90 5.64 -4.79 1.83
N LEU A 91 5.89 -5.64 0.83
CA LEU A 91 7.17 -5.73 0.13
C LEU A 91 6.98 -5.30 -1.32
N THR A 92 8.07 -4.85 -1.96
CA THR A 92 8.06 -4.51 -3.38
C THR A 92 9.26 -5.09 -4.11
N LYS A 93 9.12 -5.26 -5.43
CA LYS A 93 10.20 -5.70 -6.32
C LYS A 93 10.74 -4.50 -7.08
N LYS A 94 12.06 -4.35 -7.09
CA LYS A 94 12.79 -3.35 -7.87
C LYS A 94 13.67 -4.03 -8.91
N VAL A 95 13.80 -3.44 -10.08
CA VAL A 95 14.81 -3.83 -11.08
C VAL A 95 15.87 -2.73 -11.16
N VAL A 96 17.13 -3.08 -10.94
CA VAL A 96 18.28 -2.18 -11.08
C VAL A 96 19.31 -2.91 -11.92
N GLU A 97 19.72 -2.32 -13.05
CA GLU A 97 20.77 -2.87 -13.93
C GLU A 97 20.55 -4.36 -14.27
N ASN A 98 19.32 -4.72 -14.68
CA ASN A 98 18.85 -6.09 -14.96
C ASN A 98 18.85 -7.07 -13.78
N LYS A 99 19.21 -6.65 -12.56
CA LYS A 99 19.05 -7.43 -11.33
C LYS A 99 17.74 -7.10 -10.64
N LYS A 100 17.12 -8.12 -10.04
CA LYS A 100 15.87 -7.99 -9.28
C LYS A 100 16.20 -7.91 -7.80
N PHE A 101 15.51 -7.03 -7.09
CA PHE A 101 15.67 -6.85 -5.65
C PHE A 101 14.31 -6.84 -4.97
N LEU A 102 14.30 -7.30 -3.74
CA LEU A 102 13.19 -7.22 -2.80
C LEU A 102 13.55 -6.24 -1.69
N GLU A 103 12.64 -5.31 -1.43
CA GLU A 103 12.78 -4.29 -0.39
C GLU A 103 11.46 -4.12 0.37
N LEU A 104 11.56 -3.65 1.62
CA LEU A 104 10.39 -3.26 2.39
C LEU A 104 9.77 -2.01 1.75
N SER A 105 8.49 -2.08 1.39
CA SER A 105 7.80 -0.92 0.82
C SER A 105 7.56 0.13 1.91
N ILE A 106 7.15 1.34 1.52
CA ILE A 106 6.69 2.35 2.49
C ILE A 106 5.53 1.81 3.31
N ASP A 107 4.60 1.11 2.66
CA ASP A 107 3.46 0.54 3.34
C ASP A 107 3.89 -0.52 4.36
N GLY A 108 4.89 -1.32 4.00
CA GLY A 108 5.57 -2.23 4.93
C GLY A 108 6.21 -1.51 6.10
N LYS A 109 6.87 -0.37 5.88
CA LYS A 109 7.47 0.46 6.93
C LYS A 109 6.42 1.07 7.85
N ILE A 110 5.34 1.63 7.30
CA ILE A 110 4.23 2.22 8.07
C ILE A 110 3.58 1.14 8.92
N PHE A 111 3.22 0.00 8.32
CA PHE A 111 2.66 -1.14 9.02
C PHE A 111 3.57 -1.60 10.17
N LEU A 112 4.85 -1.84 9.87
CA LEU A 112 5.80 -2.35 10.85
C LEU A 112 6.08 -1.33 11.97
N ASN A 113 6.12 -0.04 11.67
CA ASN A 113 6.26 1.02 12.66
C ASN A 113 5.07 1.06 13.61
N ASN A 114 3.84 1.03 13.08
CA ASN A 114 2.64 0.97 13.93
C ASN A 114 2.65 -0.28 14.81
N TYR A 115 2.96 -1.45 14.24
CA TYR A 115 3.08 -2.71 14.99
C TYR A 115 4.10 -2.62 16.12
N ASN A 116 5.34 -2.16 15.83
CA ASN A 116 6.41 -2.08 16.83
C ASN A 116 6.10 -1.07 17.95
N ASN A 117 5.25 -0.07 17.69
CA ASN A 117 4.79 0.89 18.70
C ASN A 117 3.49 0.46 19.41
N ASN A 118 3.07 -0.80 19.27
CA ASN A 118 1.82 -1.35 19.81
C ASN A 118 0.54 -0.63 19.33
N LYS A 119 0.62 0.08 18.20
CA LYS A 119 -0.51 0.73 17.51
C LYS A 119 -1.18 -0.26 16.56
N PHE A 120 -1.74 -1.32 17.13
CA PHE A 120 -2.22 -2.48 16.36
C PHE A 120 -3.44 -2.16 15.48
N GLU A 121 -4.33 -1.28 15.96
CA GLU A 121 -5.49 -0.84 15.19
C GLU A 121 -5.04 -0.03 13.96
N GLU A 122 -4.09 0.88 14.12
CA GLU A 122 -3.52 1.66 13.01
C GLU A 122 -2.72 0.78 12.04
N ALA A 123 -2.07 -0.28 12.53
CA ALA A 123 -1.43 -1.28 11.68
C ALA A 123 -2.47 -2.05 10.83
N ILE A 124 -3.56 -2.52 11.43
CA ILE A 124 -4.66 -3.18 10.70
C ILE A 124 -5.35 -2.23 9.71
N ASN A 125 -5.67 -1.01 10.12
CA ASN A 125 -6.27 0.00 9.24
C ASN A 125 -5.36 0.29 8.04
N HIS A 126 -4.05 0.42 8.26
CA HIS A 126 -3.10 0.59 7.16
C HIS A 126 -3.03 -0.66 6.27
N PHE A 127 -3.06 -1.86 6.85
CA PHE A 127 -3.11 -3.11 6.09
C PHE A 127 -4.37 -3.20 5.22
N ILE A 128 -5.53 -2.71 5.69
CA ILE A 128 -6.76 -2.61 4.88
C ILE A 128 -6.55 -1.66 3.68
N ILE A 129 -5.87 -0.52 3.85
CA ILE A 129 -5.51 0.35 2.72
C ILE A 129 -4.62 -0.37 1.70
N CYS A 130 -3.71 -1.22 2.17
CA CYS A 130 -2.91 -2.06 1.29
C CYS A 130 -3.76 -3.08 0.53
N MET A 131 -4.72 -3.74 1.21
CA MET A 131 -5.68 -4.65 0.56
C MET A 131 -6.48 -3.94 -0.53
N LEU A 132 -6.97 -2.72 -0.28
CA LEU A 132 -7.70 -1.94 -1.30
C LEU A 132 -6.86 -1.61 -2.54
N ARG A 133 -5.52 -1.62 -2.42
CA ARG A 133 -4.58 -1.42 -3.54
C ARG A 133 -4.07 -2.71 -4.17
N THR A 134 -4.26 -3.86 -3.54
CA THR A 134 -3.93 -5.15 -4.14
C THR A 134 -4.78 -5.34 -5.40
N SER A 135 -4.10 -5.58 -6.52
CA SER A 135 -4.71 -5.83 -7.83
C SER A 135 -4.27 -7.17 -8.39
N TYR A 136 -4.99 -7.66 -9.40
CA TYR A 136 -4.45 -8.60 -10.38
C TYR A 136 -4.19 -7.86 -11.70
N PRO A 137 -3.14 -8.26 -12.45
CA PRO A 137 -2.02 -9.09 -12.01
C PRO A 137 -1.17 -8.35 -10.96
N ASN A 138 -0.42 -9.09 -10.14
CA ASN A 138 0.60 -8.51 -9.27
C ASN A 138 1.85 -9.40 -9.17
N SER A 139 2.90 -8.87 -8.54
CA SER A 139 4.22 -9.51 -8.48
C SER A 139 4.25 -10.85 -7.73
N ALA A 140 3.26 -11.12 -6.87
CA ALA A 140 3.13 -12.35 -6.09
C ALA A 140 2.32 -13.43 -6.81
N THR A 141 1.44 -13.06 -7.75
CA THR A 141 0.56 -13.97 -8.52
C THR A 141 0.75 -13.75 -10.03
N LYS A 142 1.97 -14.02 -10.51
CA LYS A 142 2.39 -13.75 -11.91
C LYS A 142 1.70 -14.64 -12.94
N GLU A 143 1.12 -15.74 -12.49
CA GLU A 143 0.33 -16.66 -13.26
C GLU A 143 -0.99 -16.03 -13.73
N VAL A 144 -1.59 -15.14 -12.93
CA VAL A 144 -2.80 -14.41 -13.30
C VAL A 144 -2.41 -13.36 -14.34
N LYS A 145 -2.93 -13.47 -15.56
CA LYS A 145 -2.60 -12.56 -16.67
C LYS A 145 -3.84 -12.01 -17.39
N ASP A 146 -4.98 -12.63 -17.17
CA ASP A 146 -6.25 -12.39 -17.85
C ASP A 146 -7.29 -11.69 -16.95
N ILE A 147 -6.93 -11.37 -15.70
CA ILE A 147 -7.80 -10.73 -14.71
C ILE A 147 -7.19 -9.39 -14.29
N PHE A 148 -7.93 -8.31 -14.51
CA PHE A 148 -7.54 -6.93 -14.24
C PHE A 148 -8.55 -6.26 -13.31
N LEU A 149 -8.36 -6.44 -12.00
CA LEU A 149 -9.28 -5.92 -10.98
C LEU A 149 -8.61 -5.82 -9.62
N PHE A 150 -9.34 -5.26 -8.65
CA PHE A 150 -8.96 -5.18 -7.24
C PHE A 150 -9.83 -6.13 -6.41
N PRO A 151 -9.35 -7.32 -6.01
CA PRO A 151 -10.21 -8.34 -5.38
C PRO A 151 -10.83 -7.90 -4.06
N PHE A 152 -10.06 -7.22 -3.20
CA PHE A 152 -10.55 -6.78 -1.89
C PHE A 152 -11.53 -5.61 -2.00
N ARG A 153 -11.37 -4.77 -3.02
CA ARG A 153 -12.35 -3.74 -3.34
C ARG A 153 -13.72 -4.35 -3.65
N ILE A 154 -13.75 -5.34 -4.54
CA ILE A 154 -14.97 -6.07 -4.89
C ILE A 154 -15.57 -6.76 -3.67
N MET A 155 -14.75 -7.46 -2.89
CA MET A 155 -15.22 -8.19 -1.71
C MET A 155 -15.83 -7.24 -0.66
N PHE A 156 -15.15 -6.14 -0.33
CA PHE A 156 -15.68 -5.16 0.62
C PHE A 156 -16.93 -4.46 0.07
N TYR A 157 -16.98 -4.13 -1.22
CA TYR A 157 -18.19 -3.61 -1.85
C TYR A 157 -19.39 -4.54 -1.66
N LEU A 158 -19.23 -5.82 -2.00
CA LEU A 158 -20.31 -6.80 -1.90
C LEU A 158 -20.76 -6.99 -0.45
N LEU A 159 -19.82 -7.06 0.50
CA LEU A 159 -20.14 -7.16 1.92
C LEU A 159 -20.83 -5.91 2.48
N LEU A 160 -20.42 -4.70 2.06
CA LEU A 160 -21.08 -3.44 2.44
C LEU A 160 -22.49 -3.35 1.86
N LYS A 161 -22.65 -3.70 0.58
CA LYS A 161 -23.94 -3.62 -0.13
C LYS A 161 -24.95 -4.67 0.34
N ARG A 162 -24.50 -5.88 0.65
CA ARG A 162 -25.36 -7.02 1.01
C ARG A 162 -25.40 -7.31 2.51
N ASN A 163 -24.66 -6.58 3.34
CA ASN A 163 -24.36 -6.84 4.76
C ASN A 163 -23.59 -8.14 5.04
N PHE A 164 -23.81 -9.19 4.25
CA PHE A 164 -23.08 -10.44 4.35
C PHE A 164 -22.92 -11.15 3.00
N LEU A 165 -21.96 -12.06 2.94
CA LEU A 165 -21.84 -13.10 1.93
C LEU A 165 -21.86 -14.46 2.61
N THR A 166 -22.59 -15.42 2.07
CA THR A 166 -22.57 -16.80 2.56
C THR A 166 -21.21 -17.45 2.28
N LYS A 167 -20.89 -18.49 3.05
CA LYS A 167 -19.68 -19.29 2.84
C LYS A 167 -19.62 -19.87 1.43
N ASN A 168 -20.77 -20.30 0.89
CA ASN A 168 -20.86 -20.82 -0.48
C ASN A 168 -20.50 -19.74 -1.52
N GLU A 169 -21.05 -18.53 -1.37
CA GLU A 169 -20.74 -17.40 -2.26
C GLU A 169 -19.25 -17.05 -2.27
N VAL A 170 -18.61 -17.05 -1.09
CA VAL A 170 -17.17 -16.77 -0.98
C VAL A 170 -16.30 -17.89 -1.55
N GLU A 171 -16.68 -19.16 -1.38
CA GLU A 171 -15.87 -20.32 -1.79
C GLU A 171 -16.02 -20.69 -3.27
N PHE A 172 -17.17 -20.41 -3.89
CA PHE A 172 -17.51 -20.86 -5.24
C PHE A 172 -17.67 -19.73 -6.26
N TYR A 173 -18.00 -18.51 -5.84
CA TYR A 173 -18.37 -17.45 -6.79
C TYR A 173 -17.45 -16.24 -6.72
N LEU A 174 -17.09 -15.77 -5.52
CA LEU A 174 -16.27 -14.57 -5.34
C LEU A 174 -14.94 -14.62 -6.12
N PRO A 175 -14.15 -15.72 -6.11
CA PRO A 175 -12.89 -15.80 -6.86
C PRO A 175 -13.07 -15.81 -8.39
N TYR A 176 -14.29 -16.05 -8.87
CA TYR A 176 -14.60 -16.19 -10.30
C TYR A 176 -15.13 -14.90 -10.92
N ILE A 177 -15.31 -13.84 -10.13
CA ILE A 177 -15.62 -12.50 -10.63
C ILE A 177 -14.46 -11.98 -11.47
N LYS A 178 -14.70 -11.59 -12.72
CA LYS A 178 -13.65 -11.11 -13.63
C LYS A 178 -13.93 -9.72 -14.18
N LYS A 179 -15.20 -9.32 -14.22
CA LYS A 179 -15.63 -8.06 -14.84
C LYS A 179 -16.51 -7.26 -13.89
N PRO A 180 -16.60 -5.93 -14.08
CA PRO A 180 -17.47 -5.07 -13.25
C PRO A 180 -18.93 -5.51 -13.28
N ILE A 181 -19.41 -6.01 -14.44
CA ILE A 181 -20.79 -6.47 -14.60
C ILE A 181 -21.12 -7.65 -13.68
N ASP A 182 -20.17 -8.54 -13.41
CA ASP A 182 -20.36 -9.69 -12.51
C ASP A 182 -20.59 -9.21 -11.06
N VAL A 183 -20.06 -8.04 -10.70
CA VAL A 183 -20.24 -7.42 -9.37
C VAL A 183 -21.57 -6.67 -9.30
N ILE A 184 -21.92 -5.94 -10.37
CA ILE A 184 -23.17 -5.18 -10.45
C ILE A 184 -24.38 -6.13 -10.44
N GLN A 185 -24.29 -7.23 -11.18
CA GLN A 185 -25.32 -8.27 -11.30
C GLN A 185 -24.96 -9.51 -10.48
N PHE A 186 -24.40 -9.33 -9.28
CA PHE A 186 -23.88 -10.45 -8.50
C PHE A 186 -24.95 -11.47 -8.13
N ASP A 187 -26.19 -11.06 -7.85
CA ASP A 187 -27.29 -11.97 -7.55
C ASP A 187 -27.69 -12.84 -8.76
N ASP A 188 -27.53 -12.34 -9.98
CA ASP A 188 -27.73 -13.13 -11.19
C ASP A 188 -26.51 -13.99 -11.50
N PHE A 189 -25.31 -13.46 -11.24
CA PHE A 189 -24.04 -14.17 -11.39
C PHE A 189 -24.01 -15.46 -10.56
N ILE A 190 -24.46 -15.43 -9.30
CA ILE A 190 -24.50 -16.61 -8.42
C ILE A 190 -25.61 -17.61 -8.77
N LYS A 191 -26.61 -17.20 -9.54
CA LYS A 191 -27.69 -18.09 -10.04
C LYS A 191 -27.32 -18.79 -11.33
N ARG A 192 -26.24 -18.39 -11.99
CA ARG A 192 -25.75 -19.09 -13.19
C ARG A 192 -25.35 -20.50 -12.77
N ASP A 193 -26.02 -21.49 -13.33
CA ASP A 193 -25.69 -22.90 -13.14
C ASP A 193 -24.46 -23.23 -14.00
N ASP A 194 -23.31 -22.70 -13.59
CA ASP A 194 -22.03 -22.91 -14.26
C ASP A 194 -21.27 -24.04 -13.57
N LEU A 195 -21.38 -25.24 -14.13
CA LEU A 195 -20.69 -26.46 -13.70
C LEU A 195 -19.14 -26.31 -13.69
N SER A 196 -18.59 -25.21 -14.22
CA SER A 196 -17.15 -24.91 -14.19
C SER A 196 -16.65 -24.28 -12.87
N PHE A 197 -17.54 -23.75 -12.03
CA PHE A 197 -17.17 -23.16 -10.74
C PHE A 197 -16.91 -24.24 -9.69
N LYS A 198 -15.68 -24.73 -9.69
CA LYS A 198 -15.18 -25.62 -8.64
C LYS A 198 -14.78 -24.83 -7.41
N LYS A 199 -15.08 -25.38 -6.23
CA LYS A 199 -14.63 -24.84 -4.95
C LYS A 199 -13.15 -24.46 -5.01
N TYR A 200 -12.83 -23.21 -4.68
CA TYR A 200 -11.44 -22.75 -4.66
C TYR A 200 -10.91 -22.63 -3.23
N ASP A 201 -10.40 -23.75 -2.71
CA ASP A 201 -9.97 -23.85 -1.32
C ASP A 201 -8.80 -22.93 -0.95
N LYS A 202 -7.94 -22.56 -1.91
CA LYS A 202 -6.72 -21.78 -1.61
C LYS A 202 -7.01 -20.35 -1.19
N PHE A 203 -7.87 -19.61 -1.90
CA PHE A 203 -8.23 -18.23 -1.50
C PHE A 203 -8.90 -18.23 -0.14
N ASN A 204 -9.86 -19.14 0.07
CA ASN A 204 -10.52 -19.28 1.36
C ASN A 204 -9.51 -19.60 2.48
N THR A 205 -8.62 -20.57 2.24
CA THR A 205 -7.67 -21.05 3.26
C THR A 205 -6.58 -20.05 3.61
N TRP A 206 -6.08 -19.29 2.62
CA TRP A 206 -4.90 -18.44 2.79
C TRP A 206 -5.20 -16.93 2.87
N VAL A 207 -6.38 -16.51 2.40
CA VAL A 207 -6.81 -15.12 2.40
C VAL A 207 -7.96 -14.94 3.38
N ILE A 208 -9.12 -15.57 3.13
CA ILE A 208 -10.33 -15.36 3.94
C ILE A 208 -10.12 -15.74 5.41
N LYS A 209 -9.51 -16.90 5.69
CA LYS A 209 -9.18 -17.28 7.08
C LYS A 209 -8.29 -16.24 7.78
N SER A 210 -7.34 -15.63 7.06
CA SER A 210 -6.48 -14.59 7.63
C SER A 210 -7.29 -13.34 8.00
N LEU A 211 -8.25 -12.95 7.17
CA LEU A 211 -9.15 -11.82 7.45
C LEU A 211 -10.06 -12.07 8.66
N VAL A 212 -10.54 -13.32 8.83
CA VAL A 212 -11.30 -13.70 10.03
C VAL A 212 -10.41 -13.65 11.28
N LYS A 213 -9.20 -14.19 11.20
CA LYS A 213 -8.27 -14.23 12.35
C LYS A 213 -7.77 -12.86 12.79
N THR A 214 -7.78 -11.88 11.88
CA THR A 214 -7.42 -10.49 12.17
C THR A 214 -8.62 -9.61 12.50
N GLU A 215 -9.82 -10.20 12.62
CA GLU A 215 -11.08 -9.48 12.86
C GLU A 215 -11.41 -8.40 11.82
N ILE A 216 -10.89 -8.55 10.59
CA ILE A 216 -11.28 -7.67 9.48
C ILE A 216 -12.70 -8.01 9.02
N ILE A 217 -13.02 -9.30 9.00
CA ILE A 217 -14.36 -9.84 8.76
C ILE A 217 -14.72 -10.83 9.87
N ASN A 218 -16.01 -10.99 10.13
CA ASN A 218 -16.56 -11.98 11.05
C ASN A 218 -17.06 -13.19 10.26
N LEU A 219 -17.13 -14.36 10.91
CA LEU A 219 -17.80 -15.55 10.37
C LEU A 219 -18.79 -16.08 11.42
N GLU A 220 -20.08 -15.91 11.16
CA GLU A 220 -21.17 -16.35 12.04
C GLU A 220 -22.22 -17.08 11.22
N ASN A 221 -22.66 -18.26 11.65
CA ASN A 221 -23.70 -19.05 10.96
C ASN A 221 -23.46 -19.22 9.45
N ASN A 222 -22.22 -19.52 9.05
CA ASN A 222 -21.77 -19.62 7.65
C ASN A 222 -21.97 -18.33 6.82
N ARG A 223 -22.00 -17.17 7.46
CA ARG A 223 -22.08 -15.85 6.82
C ARG A 223 -20.87 -15.01 7.22
N TYR A 224 -20.21 -14.44 6.22
CA TYR A 224 -19.15 -13.46 6.39
C TYR A 224 -19.74 -12.06 6.40
N SER A 225 -19.35 -11.24 7.37
CA SER A 225 -19.72 -9.81 7.45
C SER A 225 -18.49 -8.97 7.79
N ILE A 226 -18.51 -7.68 7.48
CA ILE A 226 -17.40 -6.78 7.86
C ILE A 226 -17.53 -6.48 9.36
N ASN A 227 -16.41 -6.52 10.09
CA ASN A 227 -16.38 -6.10 11.48
C ASN A 227 -16.75 -4.61 11.61
N ASN A 228 -17.52 -4.23 12.63
CA ASN A 228 -18.03 -2.85 12.77
C ASN A 228 -16.93 -1.77 12.75
N ASN A 229 -15.77 -2.04 13.35
CA ASN A 229 -14.66 -1.08 13.36
C ASN A 229 -14.08 -0.89 11.95
N VAL A 230 -13.96 -1.98 11.19
CA VAL A 230 -13.52 -1.94 9.79
C VAL A 230 -14.57 -1.30 8.90
N LYS A 231 -15.85 -1.57 9.11
CA LYS A 231 -16.95 -0.94 8.39
C LYS A 231 -16.89 0.58 8.55
N LYS A 232 -16.76 1.06 9.79
CA LYS A 232 -16.59 2.48 10.09
C LYS A 232 -15.34 3.06 9.43
N PHE A 233 -14.20 2.37 9.53
CA PHE A 233 -12.96 2.80 8.88
C PHE A 233 -13.11 2.92 7.35
N LEU A 234 -13.78 1.97 6.70
CA LEU A 234 -14.05 1.99 5.26
C LEU A 234 -14.99 3.14 4.91
N GLU A 235 -16.08 3.34 5.65
CA GLU A 235 -17.02 4.45 5.44
C GLU A 235 -16.33 5.81 5.59
N ASP A 236 -15.48 5.98 6.61
CA ASP A 236 -14.68 7.19 6.84
C ASP A 236 -13.64 7.41 5.73
N THR A 237 -13.06 6.34 5.20
CA THR A 237 -11.98 6.39 4.19
C THR A 237 -12.51 6.61 2.77
N LEU A 238 -13.70 6.10 2.44
CA LEU A 238 -14.20 5.93 1.06
C LEU A 238 -15.30 6.94 0.63
N SER A 239 -15.21 8.22 1.01
CA SER A 239 -16.29 9.23 0.87
C SER A 239 -17.02 9.36 -0.49
N ASP A 240 -18.27 9.86 -0.39
CA ASP A 240 -19.31 10.30 -1.34
C ASP A 240 -19.90 9.29 -2.35
N SER A 241 -19.17 8.30 -2.86
CA SER A 241 -19.83 7.06 -3.32
C SER A 241 -18.89 5.87 -3.28
N ILE A 242 -19.29 4.89 -2.49
CA ILE A 242 -18.71 3.55 -2.47
C ILE A 242 -18.60 2.99 -3.90
N GLU A 243 -19.59 3.27 -4.75
CA GLU A 243 -19.54 2.89 -6.16
C GLU A 243 -18.38 3.55 -6.94
N SER A 244 -18.11 4.86 -6.78
CA SER A 244 -17.00 5.51 -7.49
C SER A 244 -15.65 4.90 -7.13
N PHE A 245 -15.41 4.63 -5.83
CA PHE A 245 -14.14 4.06 -5.39
C PHE A 245 -13.90 2.65 -5.92
N PHE A 246 -14.97 1.88 -6.12
CA PHE A 246 -14.89 0.49 -6.58
C PHE A 246 -15.00 0.34 -8.10
N PHE A 247 -15.64 1.27 -8.81
CA PHE A 247 -15.92 1.16 -10.25
C PHE A 247 -15.36 2.27 -11.13
N ASP A 248 -14.86 3.40 -10.61
CA ASP A 248 -14.27 4.45 -11.47
C ASP A 248 -12.95 3.97 -12.10
N ASP A 249 -12.12 3.24 -11.34
CA ASP A 249 -10.91 2.59 -11.88
C ASP A 249 -11.23 1.49 -12.91
N LEU A 250 -12.48 1.04 -13.00
CA LEU A 250 -12.96 0.01 -13.93
C LEU A 250 -13.66 0.60 -15.17
N LYS A 251 -13.83 1.93 -15.23
CA LYS A 251 -14.62 2.60 -16.28
C LYS A 251 -13.82 3.39 -17.30
N ASP A 252 -12.52 3.66 -17.13
CA ASP A 252 -11.84 4.53 -18.09
C ASP A 252 -10.32 4.37 -18.22
N GLU A 253 -9.85 4.35 -19.47
CA GLU A 253 -8.46 4.65 -19.87
C GLU A 253 -8.09 6.13 -19.59
N SER A 254 -9.05 6.97 -19.18
CA SER A 254 -8.89 8.42 -18.97
C SER A 254 -8.77 8.83 -17.48
N TYR A 255 -7.96 8.13 -16.69
CA TYR A 255 -7.72 8.39 -15.25
C TYR A 255 -7.08 9.79 -14.92
N LEU A 256 -7.02 10.73 -15.86
CA LEU A 256 -6.29 12.00 -15.67
C LEU A 256 -7.15 13.22 -15.30
N GLU A 257 -8.49 13.18 -15.40
CA GLU A 257 -9.26 14.44 -15.34
C GLU A 257 -10.02 14.74 -14.04
N LYS A 258 -10.23 13.78 -13.13
CA LYS A 258 -11.10 14.00 -11.95
C LYS A 258 -10.37 13.88 -10.61
N LYS A 259 -9.42 14.77 -10.34
CA LYS A 259 -8.85 14.91 -8.98
C LYS A 259 -8.62 16.37 -8.57
N TYR A 260 -9.69 17.14 -8.46
CA TYR A 260 -9.63 18.49 -7.90
C TYR A 260 -10.68 18.68 -6.81
N ASN A 261 -10.26 18.45 -5.55
CA ASN A 261 -10.54 19.31 -4.37
C ASN A 261 -10.20 18.59 -3.05
N ILE A 262 -8.93 18.65 -2.64
CA ILE A 262 -8.47 18.17 -1.32
C ILE A 262 -8.11 19.38 -0.46
N LYS A 263 -8.92 19.67 0.56
CA LYS A 263 -8.52 20.53 1.69
C LYS A 263 -7.69 19.68 2.65
N SER A 264 -6.39 19.96 2.75
CA SER A 264 -5.53 19.32 3.75
C SER A 264 -5.72 19.96 5.12
N THR A 265 -5.77 19.14 6.16
CA THR A 265 -5.64 19.60 7.56
C THR A 265 -4.23 20.20 7.72
N LYS A 266 -4.14 21.51 8.00
CA LYS A 266 -2.87 22.22 8.16
C LYS A 266 -2.11 21.69 9.38
N VAL A 267 -1.06 20.91 9.14
CA VAL A 267 -0.01 20.68 10.13
C VAL A 267 0.73 22.02 10.36
N LYS A 268 0.94 22.39 11.62
CA LYS A 268 1.62 23.64 12.00
C LYS A 268 3.11 23.54 11.61
N ARG A 269 3.52 24.29 10.59
CA ARG A 269 4.89 24.33 10.05
C ARG A 269 5.74 25.34 10.82
N ASN A 270 7.02 25.03 10.99
CA ASN A 270 7.99 25.94 11.59
C ASN A 270 8.34 27.07 10.60
N LYS A 271 7.68 28.22 10.80
CA LYS A 271 7.86 29.41 9.94
C LYS A 271 9.33 29.85 9.84
N LYS A 272 10.14 29.69 10.91
CA LYS A 272 11.55 30.09 10.88
C LYS A 272 12.35 29.29 9.86
N ILE A 273 12.13 27.99 9.77
CA ILE A 273 12.84 27.11 8.83
C ILE A 273 12.39 27.43 7.39
N VAL A 274 11.09 27.66 7.18
CA VAL A 274 10.55 28.08 5.88
C VAL A 274 11.18 29.39 5.42
N ASP A 275 11.19 30.42 6.26
CA ASP A 275 11.78 31.73 5.95
C ASP A 275 13.29 31.58 5.66
N GLN A 276 14.01 30.76 6.43
CA GLN A 276 15.43 30.46 6.19
C GLN A 276 15.69 29.80 4.83
N ILE A 277 14.90 28.79 4.45
CA ILE A 277 15.03 28.11 3.16
C ILE A 277 14.79 29.09 2.00
N LEU A 278 13.75 29.91 2.10
CA LEU A 278 13.44 30.91 1.09
C LEU A 278 14.54 31.98 0.99
N SER A 279 15.04 32.49 2.11
CA SER A 279 16.17 33.45 2.12
C SER A 279 17.45 32.85 1.53
N LYS A 280 17.82 31.62 1.92
CA LYS A 280 19.00 30.91 1.41
C LYS A 280 18.93 30.64 -0.10
N SER A 281 17.73 30.54 -0.68
CA SER A 281 17.55 30.33 -2.12
C SER A 281 18.03 31.50 -2.99
N GLY A 282 18.11 32.72 -2.42
CA GLY A 282 18.40 33.93 -3.17
C GLY A 282 17.41 34.17 -4.32
N ASN A 283 16.11 33.93 -4.07
CA ASN A 283 15.01 34.06 -5.04
C ASN A 283 15.19 33.19 -6.30
N LYS A 284 15.91 32.05 -6.19
CA LYS A 284 16.12 31.09 -7.29
C LYS A 284 15.48 29.75 -7.00
N CYS A 285 14.75 29.21 -7.97
CA CYS A 285 14.15 27.88 -7.87
C CYS A 285 15.24 26.80 -7.78
N PHE A 286 15.00 25.78 -6.96
CA PHE A 286 15.91 24.66 -6.76
C PHE A 286 16.23 23.87 -8.04
N PHE A 287 15.26 23.72 -8.95
CA PHE A 287 15.42 22.95 -10.18
C PHE A 287 16.24 23.71 -11.24
N ASP A 288 15.86 24.96 -11.49
CA ASP A 288 16.55 25.85 -12.44
C ASP A 288 16.52 27.29 -11.92
N LYS A 289 17.70 27.92 -11.87
CA LYS A 289 17.87 29.33 -11.48
C LYS A 289 17.21 30.30 -12.47
N LYS A 290 16.92 29.85 -13.69
CA LYS A 290 16.22 30.63 -14.74
C LYS A 290 14.70 30.57 -14.62
N HIS A 291 14.14 29.70 -13.77
CA HIS A 291 12.70 29.67 -13.56
C HIS A 291 12.22 30.98 -12.93
N TYR A 292 11.31 31.64 -13.64
CA TYR A 292 10.68 32.88 -13.24
C TYR A 292 9.24 32.64 -12.74
N SER A 293 8.82 33.47 -11.79
CA SER A 293 7.50 33.62 -11.23
C SER A 293 7.25 35.11 -10.96
N PHE A 294 6.08 35.45 -10.42
CA PHE A 294 5.72 36.84 -10.17
C PHE A 294 6.49 37.44 -8.98
N THR A 295 6.58 38.77 -8.94
CA THR A 295 7.12 39.50 -7.79
C THR A 295 6.07 39.61 -6.70
N SER A 296 6.50 39.36 -5.45
CA SER A 296 5.68 39.58 -4.26
C SER A 296 6.30 40.71 -3.41
N PRO A 297 5.58 41.28 -2.44
CA PRO A 297 6.14 42.29 -1.54
C PRO A 297 7.39 41.84 -0.76
N LYS A 298 7.69 40.54 -0.73
CA LYS A 298 8.81 39.96 0.02
C LYS A 298 9.97 39.45 -0.84
N MET A 299 9.76 39.26 -2.15
CA MET A 299 10.77 38.67 -3.04
C MET A 299 10.44 38.94 -4.52
N ASP A 300 11.48 39.21 -5.30
CA ASP A 300 11.39 39.56 -6.72
C ASP A 300 10.90 38.41 -7.60
N ASN A 301 11.26 37.18 -7.23
CA ASN A 301 10.81 35.95 -7.87
C ASN A 301 10.16 35.08 -6.81
N TYR A 302 8.83 34.97 -6.83
CA TYR A 302 8.07 34.26 -5.82
C TYR A 302 8.37 32.75 -5.84
N LEU A 303 8.73 32.22 -4.67
CA LEU A 303 9.01 30.80 -4.43
C LEU A 303 8.20 30.29 -3.25
N GLU A 304 7.97 28.98 -3.28
CA GLU A 304 7.26 28.23 -2.25
C GLU A 304 8.24 27.24 -1.62
N ALA A 305 8.27 27.18 -0.29
CA ALA A 305 8.97 26.12 0.41
C ALA A 305 8.16 24.83 0.33
N HIS A 306 8.81 23.76 -0.11
CA HIS A 306 8.20 22.45 -0.31
C HIS A 306 8.97 21.39 0.47
N HIS A 307 8.24 20.61 1.27
CA HIS A 307 8.78 19.42 1.93
C HIS A 307 8.85 18.26 0.93
N ILE A 308 10.06 17.79 0.65
CA ILE A 308 10.32 16.68 -0.26
C ILE A 308 9.58 15.42 0.22
N VAL A 309 9.69 15.09 1.51
CA VAL A 309 8.82 14.12 2.18
C VAL A 309 7.70 14.89 2.87
N PRO A 310 6.43 14.74 2.45
CA PRO A 310 5.34 15.54 3.02
C PRO A 310 5.22 15.33 4.53
N VAL A 311 5.10 16.44 5.29
CA VAL A 311 5.00 16.40 6.76
C VAL A 311 3.76 15.64 7.25
N SER A 312 2.73 15.47 6.41
CA SER A 312 1.58 14.60 6.71
C SER A 312 1.98 13.15 6.97
N MET A 313 3.16 12.73 6.51
CA MET A 313 3.75 11.41 6.74
C MET A 313 4.63 11.36 7.99
N LYS A 314 4.63 12.37 8.86
CA LYS A 314 5.48 12.38 10.07
C LYS A 314 5.32 11.12 10.93
N ASP A 315 4.12 10.57 11.03
CA ASP A 315 3.84 9.34 11.78
C ASP A 315 4.49 8.07 11.15
N SER A 316 4.89 8.17 9.89
CA SER A 316 5.53 7.09 9.10
C SER A 316 7.05 7.09 9.21
N PHE A 317 7.65 8.13 9.79
CA PHE A 317 9.10 8.29 9.90
C PHE A 317 9.50 8.51 11.36
N SER A 318 10.61 7.91 11.78
CA SER A 318 11.15 8.10 13.14
C SER A 318 11.80 9.47 13.34
N GLN A 319 12.08 10.19 12.25
CA GLN A 319 12.73 11.50 12.25
C GLN A 319 11.72 12.62 12.04
N ASP A 320 12.03 13.82 12.53
CA ASP A 320 11.20 14.98 12.23
C ASP A 320 11.29 15.34 10.75
N LEU A 321 10.13 15.52 10.11
CA LEU A 321 10.03 15.89 8.71
C LEU A 321 10.03 17.42 8.50
N ASP A 322 9.80 18.21 9.56
CA ASP A 322 9.80 19.68 9.48
C ASP A 322 11.20 20.27 9.69
N VAL A 323 12.15 19.83 8.87
CA VAL A 323 13.59 20.19 8.94
C VAL A 323 14.11 20.72 7.61
N GLU A 324 15.20 21.51 7.63
CA GLU A 324 15.82 22.11 6.44
C GLU A 324 16.30 21.06 5.42
N GLU A 325 16.75 19.90 5.90
CA GLU A 325 17.17 18.79 5.04
C GLU A 325 16.05 18.25 4.17
N ASN A 326 14.80 18.35 4.63
CA ASN A 326 13.62 17.88 3.93
C ASN A 326 12.96 18.97 3.07
N MET A 327 13.51 20.18 2.99
CA MET A 327 12.88 21.31 2.30
C MET A 327 13.69 21.84 1.12
N ILE A 328 12.97 22.30 0.09
CA ILE A 328 13.50 23.03 -1.07
C ILE A 328 12.63 24.26 -1.37
N ALA A 329 13.24 25.30 -1.93
CA ALA A 329 12.55 26.47 -2.44
C ALA A 329 12.31 26.31 -3.94
N ILE A 330 11.05 26.31 -4.38
CA ILE A 330 10.67 26.02 -5.77
C ILE A 330 9.63 27.01 -6.26
N CYS A 331 9.58 27.26 -7.57
CA CYS A 331 8.53 28.11 -8.14
C CYS A 331 7.16 27.38 -8.12
N PRO A 332 6.04 28.11 -8.20
CA PRO A 332 4.70 27.50 -8.14
C PRO A 332 4.46 26.42 -9.20
N ASN A 333 5.06 26.56 -10.39
CA ASN A 333 4.95 25.57 -11.47
C ASN A 333 5.67 24.27 -11.10
N CYS A 334 6.90 24.34 -10.61
CA CYS A 334 7.63 23.17 -10.13
C CYS A 334 6.93 22.51 -8.95
N HIS A 335 6.36 23.30 -8.03
CA HIS A 335 5.61 22.75 -6.90
C HIS A 335 4.39 21.95 -7.35
N LYS A 336 3.58 22.51 -8.26
CA LYS A 336 2.46 21.78 -8.84
C LYS A 336 2.93 20.54 -9.61
N SER A 337 4.01 20.66 -10.39
CA SER A 337 4.58 19.54 -11.14
C SER A 337 4.95 18.37 -10.22
N PHE A 338 5.55 18.65 -9.06
CA PHE A 338 5.90 17.65 -8.05
C PHE A 338 4.71 16.76 -7.63
N HIS A 339 3.53 17.37 -7.49
CA HIS A 339 2.32 16.68 -7.02
C HIS A 339 1.47 16.09 -8.16
N TYR A 340 1.33 16.83 -9.26
CA TYR A 340 0.27 16.62 -10.24
C TYR A 340 0.77 16.16 -11.62
N SER A 341 2.08 16.14 -11.88
CA SER A 341 2.57 15.66 -13.17
C SER A 341 2.41 14.15 -13.31
N ILE A 342 2.45 13.66 -14.55
CA ILE A 342 2.55 12.23 -14.86
C ILE A 342 3.76 11.57 -14.18
N ASN A 343 3.71 10.24 -14.00
CA ASN A 343 4.72 9.48 -13.28
C ASN A 343 6.13 9.66 -13.87
N ASP A 344 6.28 9.66 -15.19
CA ASP A 344 7.59 9.88 -15.84
C ASP A 344 8.24 11.20 -15.45
N ASN A 345 7.43 12.25 -15.29
CA ASN A 345 7.92 13.55 -14.87
C ASN A 345 8.20 13.59 -13.35
N LYS A 346 7.40 12.90 -12.53
CA LYS A 346 7.68 12.72 -11.10
C LYS A 346 9.00 11.99 -10.87
N ILE A 347 9.30 10.96 -11.67
CA ILE A 347 10.58 10.25 -11.67
C ILE A 347 11.72 11.25 -11.92
N LYS A 348 11.66 12.03 -13.01
CA LYS A 348 12.69 13.03 -13.35
C LYS A 348 12.90 14.07 -12.24
N ILE A 349 11.82 14.58 -11.65
CA ILE A 349 11.87 15.54 -10.54
C ILE A 349 12.58 14.94 -9.33
N ILE A 350 12.22 13.71 -8.95
CA ILE A 350 12.76 13.05 -7.75
C ILE A 350 14.23 12.66 -7.98
N ASP A 351 14.59 12.27 -9.21
CA ASP A 351 15.97 12.04 -9.64
C ASP A 351 16.84 13.30 -9.45
N GLU A 352 16.35 14.45 -9.90
CA GLU A 352 17.03 15.74 -9.72
C GLU A 352 17.16 16.12 -8.24
N VAL A 353 16.09 15.97 -7.46
CA VAL A 353 16.11 16.23 -6.00
C VAL A 353 17.15 15.36 -5.32
N TRP A 354 17.15 14.06 -5.61
CA TRP A 354 18.08 13.10 -5.02
C TRP A 354 19.53 13.44 -5.35
N LYS A 355 19.80 13.90 -6.58
CA LYS A 355 21.13 14.32 -7.02
C LYS A 355 21.59 15.62 -6.36
N LYS A 356 20.71 16.62 -6.25
CA LYS A 356 21.06 17.99 -5.82
C LYS A 356 20.98 18.19 -4.29
N LYS A 357 20.09 17.48 -3.59
CA LYS A 357 19.84 17.63 -2.14
C LYS A 357 20.43 16.45 -1.36
N THR A 358 21.76 16.37 -1.32
CA THR A 358 22.50 15.28 -0.63
C THR A 358 22.17 15.16 0.86
N SER A 359 21.72 16.24 1.49
CA SER A 359 21.31 16.27 2.89
C SER A 359 20.09 15.41 3.22
N LEU A 360 19.30 14.99 2.21
CA LEU A 360 18.18 14.06 2.39
C LEU A 360 18.61 12.72 2.99
N SER A 361 19.86 12.30 2.77
CA SER A 361 20.43 11.07 3.33
C SER A 361 20.32 11.03 4.86
N LYS A 362 20.30 12.18 5.54
CA LYS A 362 20.13 12.26 6.99
C LYS A 362 18.76 11.73 7.44
N LEU A 363 17.72 11.84 6.61
CA LEU A 363 16.35 11.41 6.90
C LEU A 363 16.16 9.88 6.91
N LYS A 364 17.21 9.10 6.61
CA LYS A 364 17.14 7.64 6.45
C LYS A 364 16.00 7.22 5.50
N ILE A 365 15.76 8.03 4.48
CA ILE A 365 14.79 7.76 3.42
C ILE A 365 15.56 7.51 2.12
N THR A 366 15.07 6.58 1.31
CA THR A 366 15.61 6.27 -0.01
C THR A 366 14.90 7.05 -1.11
N LYS A 367 15.58 7.21 -2.26
CA LYS A 367 15.00 7.80 -3.48
C LYS A 367 13.69 7.10 -3.89
N ASN A 368 13.69 5.78 -3.81
CA ASN A 368 12.56 4.93 -4.16
C ASN A 368 11.35 5.19 -3.27
N GLU A 369 11.58 5.43 -1.98
CA GLU A 369 10.50 5.78 -1.08
C GLU A 369 9.90 7.13 -1.46
N ILE A 370 10.72 8.17 -1.67
CA ILE A 370 10.20 9.46 -2.16
C ILE A 370 9.37 9.23 -3.43
N LEU A 371 9.86 8.42 -4.37
CA LEU A 371 9.11 8.09 -5.58
C LEU A 371 7.75 7.44 -5.30
N GLN A 372 7.69 6.43 -4.43
CA GLN A 372 6.45 5.77 -4.06
C GLN A 372 5.45 6.73 -3.38
N ILE A 373 5.93 7.66 -2.54
CA ILE A 373 5.08 8.68 -1.91
C ILE A 373 4.30 9.47 -2.95
N TYR A 374 4.98 9.91 -4.02
CA TYR A 374 4.36 10.78 -5.03
C TYR A 374 3.62 10.03 -6.13
N ILE A 375 4.08 8.83 -6.52
CA ILE A 375 3.35 8.00 -7.48
C ILE A 375 2.04 7.51 -6.87
N ASN A 376 2.09 7.01 -5.63
CA ASN A 376 0.91 6.44 -4.96
C ASN A 376 0.10 7.47 -4.16
N ASN A 377 0.54 8.73 -4.14
CA ASN A 377 -0.09 9.83 -3.39
C ASN A 377 -0.28 9.55 -1.89
N LEU A 378 0.66 8.85 -1.25
CA LEU A 378 0.54 8.39 0.15
C LEU A 378 0.38 9.54 1.17
N TYR A 379 0.75 10.76 0.79
CA TYR A 379 0.66 11.95 1.61
C TYR A 379 -0.73 12.61 1.64
N LEU A 380 -1.60 12.25 0.69
CA LEU A 380 -2.99 12.66 0.66
C LEU A 380 -3.74 11.76 1.65
N LYS A 381 -3.70 12.11 2.95
CA LYS A 381 -4.60 11.47 3.93
C LYS A 381 -6.03 11.53 3.37
N SER A 382 -6.71 10.39 3.25
CA SER A 382 -8.18 10.37 3.12
C SER A 382 -8.75 11.20 4.28
N ARG A 383 -9.74 12.03 3.96
CA ARG A 383 -10.28 13.03 4.88
C ARG A 383 -10.68 12.38 6.21
N SER A 384 -10.13 12.87 7.32
CA SER A 384 -10.86 12.85 8.58
C SER A 384 -10.80 14.24 9.21
N LYS A 385 -12.00 14.72 9.59
CA LYS A 385 -12.32 15.98 10.27
C LYS A 385 -12.50 17.22 9.40
N ILE A 386 -13.76 17.54 9.12
CA ILE A 386 -14.26 18.88 9.44
C ILE A 386 -15.28 18.70 10.55
N SER A 387 -14.84 18.97 11.78
CA SER A 387 -15.72 19.53 12.79
C SER A 387 -16.17 20.90 12.31
N LYS A 388 -17.47 21.07 12.09
CA LYS A 388 -18.27 22.20 12.57
C LYS A 388 -19.74 21.83 12.47
#